data_AF-A0A7W1ND36-F1
#
_entry.id   AF-A0A7W1ND36-F1
#
_cell.length_a   1.000
_cell.length_b   1.000
_cell.length_c   1.000
_cell.angle_alpha   90.00
_cell.angle_beta   90.00
_cell.angle_gamma   90.00
#
_symmetry.space_group_name_H-M   'P 1'
#
loop_
_entity.id
_entity.type
_entity.pdbx_description
1 polymer ?
#
loop_
_entity_poly.entity_id
_entity_poly.type
_entity_poly.pdbx_seq_one_letter_code
_entity_poly.pdbx_strand_id
1 'polypeptide(L)'
;MITLSRALALLLCLLTIGGCGSNGPARSKKASAGMTQARNEVNKGTAQLDATMASLAAMTAEPQKDLPSRYADFSSDLAETRAIAAETGEKADRMQTDGDDYFAEWEKEVGDIANEDIRSMSTDRRVELKARFKEISTSFTKVKAAYAPVLSDLSDIERHLGNDLTPAAITAITPVADKARRSADDLRIETTALSARIDNLVATLAPGERR
;
A
#
# COMPACT_ATOMS: atom_id res chain seq x y z
N MET A 1 30.39 -1.80 -79.39
CA MET A 1 28.96 -1.54 -79.68
C MET A 1 28.18 -1.72 -78.39
N ILE A 2 27.48 -0.66 -77.95
CA ILE A 2 26.18 -0.68 -77.26
C ILE A 2 26.22 -1.18 -75.78
N THR A 3 26.49 -0.30 -74.80
CA THR A 3 25.54 0.37 -73.83
C THR A 3 25.06 -0.56 -72.70
N LEU A 4 24.73 -0.20 -71.45
CA LEU A 4 24.36 1.01 -70.70
C LEU A 4 24.45 0.58 -69.20
N SER A 5 25.22 1.22 -68.32
CA SER A 5 24.79 2.26 -67.37
C SER A 5 23.79 1.86 -66.25
N ARG A 6 24.19 2.23 -65.02
CA ARG A 6 23.41 2.64 -63.83
C ARG A 6 23.33 1.71 -62.62
N ALA A 7 23.92 2.23 -61.54
CA ALA A 7 23.81 1.83 -60.16
C ALA A 7 22.36 1.61 -59.69
N LEU A 8 22.15 0.62 -58.82
CA LEU A 8 21.05 0.63 -57.88
C LEU A 8 21.58 0.28 -56.49
N ALA A 9 21.53 1.29 -55.64
CA ALA A 9 21.88 1.25 -54.24
C ALA A 9 20.78 0.55 -53.41
N LEU A 10 21.21 -0.06 -52.30
CA LEU A 10 20.53 -0.12 -51.00
C LEU A 10 19.03 -0.46 -50.96
N LEU A 11 18.69 -1.59 -50.35
CA LEU A 11 17.86 -1.56 -49.13
C LEU A 11 18.02 -2.87 -48.36
N LEU A 12 18.97 -2.89 -47.43
CA LEU A 12 19.00 -3.86 -46.35
C LEU A 12 17.89 -3.46 -45.37
N CYS A 13 16.65 -3.91 -45.64
CA CYS A 13 15.58 -3.86 -44.64
C CYS A 13 15.93 -4.84 -43.53
N LEU A 14 16.74 -4.36 -42.57
CA LEU A 14 16.73 -4.85 -41.21
C LEU A 14 15.32 -4.62 -40.67
N LEU A 15 14.43 -5.58 -40.92
CA LEU A 15 13.26 -5.82 -40.10
C LEU A 15 13.78 -6.31 -38.74
N THR A 16 14.33 -5.39 -37.95
CA THR A 16 14.27 -5.55 -36.51
C THR A 16 12.80 -5.45 -36.16
N ILE A 17 12.15 -6.61 -36.05
CA ILE A 17 10.91 -6.76 -35.34
C ILE A 17 11.22 -6.36 -33.90
N GLY A 18 11.19 -5.05 -33.64
CA GLY A 18 11.09 -4.52 -32.28
C GLY A 18 9.83 -5.15 -31.72
N GLY A 19 9.98 -5.91 -30.64
CA GLY A 19 8.94 -6.75 -30.05
C GLY A 19 7.68 -5.97 -29.76
N CYS A 20 6.77 -5.96 -30.72
CA CYS A 20 5.46 -5.37 -30.59
C CYS A 20 4.51 -6.45 -30.07
N GLY A 21 3.85 -6.16 -28.94
CA GLY A 21 2.60 -6.82 -28.53
C GLY A 21 2.74 -8.02 -27.58
N SER A 22 2.68 -7.76 -26.26
CA SER A 22 2.06 -8.66 -25.25
C SER A 22 2.30 -8.26 -23.78
N ASN A 23 3.04 -7.20 -23.47
CA ASN A 23 3.34 -6.84 -22.07
C ASN A 23 2.21 -6.13 -21.31
N GLY A 24 1.12 -5.70 -21.95
CA GLY A 24 0.02 -4.97 -21.31
C GLY A 24 -0.71 -5.76 -20.23
N PRO A 25 -1.27 -6.94 -20.55
CA PRO A 25 -1.90 -7.81 -19.54
C PRO A 25 -0.95 -8.20 -18.40
N ALA A 26 0.33 -8.46 -18.71
CA ALA A 26 1.34 -8.78 -17.71
C ALA A 26 1.61 -7.59 -16.76
N ARG A 27 1.67 -6.36 -17.28
CA ARG A 27 1.84 -5.15 -16.48
C ARG A 27 0.63 -4.84 -15.60
N SER A 28 -0.58 -4.93 -16.14
CA SER A 28 -1.82 -4.77 -15.33
C SER A 28 -1.88 -5.81 -14.20
N LYS A 29 -1.50 -7.07 -14.48
CA LYS A 29 -1.39 -8.13 -13.46
C LYS A 29 -0.36 -7.78 -12.38
N LYS A 30 0.83 -7.26 -12.76
CA LYS A 30 1.87 -6.83 -11.82
C LYS A 30 1.36 -5.69 -10.91
N ALA A 31 0.75 -4.65 -11.50
CA ALA A 31 0.18 -3.53 -10.74
C ALA A 31 -0.91 -4.00 -9.76
N SER A 32 -1.82 -4.86 -10.23
CA SER A 32 -2.90 -5.44 -9.42
C SER A 32 -2.38 -6.32 -8.27
N ALA A 33 -1.31 -7.08 -8.52
CA ALA A 33 -0.64 -7.88 -7.49
C ALA A 33 0.05 -7.00 -6.44
N GLY A 34 0.74 -5.94 -6.85
CA GLY A 34 1.37 -4.98 -5.94
C GLY A 34 0.35 -4.29 -5.03
N MET A 35 -0.78 -3.86 -5.59
CA MET A 35 -1.90 -3.31 -4.81
C MET A 35 -2.50 -4.34 -3.84
N THR A 36 -2.71 -5.57 -4.29
CA THR A 36 -3.21 -6.65 -3.42
C THR A 36 -2.26 -6.91 -2.25
N GLN A 37 -0.96 -6.94 -2.49
CA GLN A 37 0.04 -7.11 -1.44
C GLN A 37 -0.02 -5.95 -0.44
N ALA A 38 -0.06 -4.70 -0.92
CA ALA A 38 -0.15 -3.52 -0.05
C ALA A 38 -1.42 -3.54 0.81
N ARG A 39 -2.58 -3.93 0.25
CA ARG A 39 -3.85 -4.10 0.99
C ARG A 39 -3.78 -5.21 2.05
N ASN A 40 -3.09 -6.31 1.76
CA ASN A 40 -2.89 -7.37 2.76
C ASN A 40 -2.06 -6.88 3.95
N GLU A 41 -1.03 -6.08 3.70
CA GLU A 41 -0.19 -5.52 4.76
C GLU A 41 -0.92 -4.46 5.58
N VAL A 42 -1.76 -3.62 4.95
CA VAL A 42 -2.68 -2.73 5.66
C VAL A 42 -3.58 -3.52 6.61
N ASN A 43 -4.23 -4.58 6.14
CA ASN A 43 -5.12 -5.39 6.97
C ASN A 43 -4.37 -6.09 8.11
N LYS A 44 -3.16 -6.59 7.85
CA LYS A 44 -2.27 -7.18 8.86
C LYS A 44 -1.90 -6.14 9.94
N GLY A 45 -1.54 -4.93 9.52
CA GLY A 45 -1.23 -3.81 10.42
C GLY A 45 -2.42 -3.39 11.28
N THR A 46 -3.63 -3.38 10.73
CA THR A 46 -4.86 -3.12 11.50
C THR A 46 -5.08 -4.21 12.55
N ALA A 47 -4.99 -5.49 12.16
CA ALA A 47 -5.17 -6.61 13.09
C ALA A 47 -4.14 -6.62 14.23
N GLN A 48 -2.87 -6.31 13.92
CA GLN A 48 -1.83 -6.22 14.94
C GLN A 48 -2.05 -5.05 15.90
N LEU A 49 -2.51 -3.90 15.37
CA LEU A 49 -2.84 -2.76 16.21
C LEU A 49 -3.99 -3.12 17.18
N ASP A 50 -5.01 -3.82 16.70
CA ASP A 50 -6.11 -4.31 17.55
C ASP A 50 -5.59 -5.26 18.65
N ALA A 51 -4.66 -6.17 18.32
CA ALA A 51 -4.03 -7.06 19.30
C ALA A 51 -3.27 -6.27 20.38
N THR A 52 -2.48 -5.27 19.99
CA THR A 52 -1.74 -4.39 20.92
C THR A 52 -2.67 -3.60 21.83
N MET A 53 -3.78 -3.10 21.28
CA MET A 53 -4.79 -2.42 22.09
C MET A 53 -5.50 -3.38 23.05
N ALA A 54 -5.68 -4.64 22.66
CA ALA A 54 -6.26 -5.67 23.52
C ALA A 54 -5.33 -6.07 24.67
N SER A 55 -4.02 -6.23 24.43
CA SER A 55 -3.04 -6.50 25.50
C SER A 55 -2.92 -5.33 26.46
N LEU A 56 -2.92 -4.09 25.97
CA LEU A 56 -3.01 -2.90 26.82
C LEU A 56 -4.30 -2.88 27.66
N ALA A 57 -5.45 -3.16 27.04
CA ALA A 57 -6.72 -3.21 27.74
C ALA A 57 -6.73 -4.28 28.85
N ALA A 58 -6.16 -5.45 28.58
CA ALA A 58 -6.03 -6.53 29.55
C ALA A 58 -5.22 -6.10 30.79
N MET A 59 -4.15 -5.31 30.62
CA MET A 59 -3.40 -4.76 31.75
C MET A 59 -4.24 -3.80 32.59
N THR A 60 -5.00 -2.92 31.94
CA THR A 60 -5.80 -1.90 32.64
C THR A 60 -7.05 -2.45 33.33
N ALA A 61 -7.60 -3.58 32.84
CA ALA A 61 -8.83 -4.17 33.38
C ALA A 61 -8.62 -4.95 34.70
N GLU A 62 -7.47 -5.62 34.85
CA GLU A 62 -7.13 -6.41 36.04
C GLU A 62 -5.75 -5.98 36.60
N PRO A 63 -5.61 -4.75 37.13
CA PRO A 63 -4.30 -4.19 37.49
C PRO A 63 -3.60 -4.90 38.66
N GLN A 64 -4.22 -5.91 39.25
CA GLN A 64 -3.67 -6.69 40.38
C GLN A 64 -3.15 -8.07 39.96
N LYS A 65 -3.32 -8.46 38.70
CA LYS A 65 -3.12 -9.85 38.26
C LYS A 65 -2.11 -9.95 37.14
N ASP A 66 -0.99 -10.62 37.43
CA ASP A 66 0.01 -11.03 36.45
C ASP A 66 0.54 -9.88 35.57
N LEU A 67 0.73 -8.71 36.17
CA LEU A 67 1.24 -7.54 35.47
C LEU A 67 2.54 -7.81 34.70
N PRO A 68 3.53 -8.55 35.23
CA PRO A 68 4.77 -8.83 34.49
C PRO A 68 4.54 -9.55 33.16
N SER A 69 3.69 -10.60 33.14
CA SER A 69 3.38 -11.31 31.89
C SER A 69 2.61 -10.41 30.93
N ARG A 70 1.57 -9.72 31.40
CA ARG A 70 0.75 -8.86 30.54
C ARG A 70 1.54 -7.67 29.96
N TYR A 71 2.48 -7.11 30.73
CA TYR A 71 3.40 -6.09 30.23
C TYR A 71 4.34 -6.64 29.15
N ALA A 72 4.84 -7.87 29.32
CA ALA A 72 5.67 -8.52 28.31
C ALA A 72 4.88 -8.76 27.01
N ASP A 73 3.63 -9.22 27.11
CA ASP A 73 2.74 -9.40 25.96
C ASP A 73 2.49 -8.07 25.25
N PHE A 74 2.12 -7.01 25.98
CA PHE A 74 1.94 -5.67 25.43
C PHE A 74 3.19 -5.13 24.72
N SER A 75 4.37 -5.29 25.35
CA SER A 75 5.64 -4.84 24.77
C SER A 75 5.97 -5.60 23.48
N SER A 76 5.70 -6.91 23.46
CA SER A 76 5.86 -7.75 22.27
C SER A 76 4.93 -7.32 21.14
N ASP A 77 3.64 -7.17 21.43
CA ASP A 77 2.64 -6.75 20.44
C ASP A 77 2.94 -5.38 19.85
N LEU A 78 3.41 -4.44 20.70
CA LEU A 78 3.82 -3.12 20.29
C LEU A 78 5.06 -3.15 19.40
N ALA A 79 6.05 -3.99 19.70
CA ALA A 79 7.21 -4.18 18.84
C ALA A 79 6.81 -4.74 17.46
N GLU A 80 5.91 -5.71 17.42
CA GLU A 80 5.36 -6.25 16.17
C GLU A 80 4.55 -5.22 15.39
N THR A 81 3.73 -4.39 16.07
CA THR A 81 3.00 -3.28 15.42
C THR A 81 3.96 -2.30 14.74
N ARG A 82 5.07 -1.93 15.40
CA ARG A 82 6.09 -1.05 14.81
C ARG A 82 6.70 -1.69 13.55
N ALA A 83 7.01 -2.98 13.60
CA ALA A 83 7.58 -3.71 12.46
C ALA A 83 6.60 -3.76 11.27
N ILE A 84 5.34 -4.10 11.51
CA ILE A 84 4.33 -4.18 10.45
C ILE A 84 3.99 -2.79 9.89
N ALA A 85 3.95 -1.75 10.72
CA ALA A 85 3.75 -0.38 10.26
C ALA A 85 4.89 0.07 9.31
N ALA A 86 6.13 -0.31 9.61
CA ALA A 86 7.27 -0.05 8.74
C ALA A 86 7.17 -0.84 7.42
N GLU A 87 6.90 -2.15 7.48
CA GLU A 87 6.70 -3.01 6.31
C GLU A 87 5.57 -2.50 5.42
N THR A 88 4.44 -2.09 6.00
CA THR A 88 3.30 -1.51 5.27
C THR A 88 3.72 -0.26 4.49
N GLY A 89 4.58 0.58 5.08
CA GLY A 89 5.16 1.74 4.42
C GLY A 89 5.99 1.38 3.19
N GLU A 90 6.89 0.40 3.31
CA GLU A 90 7.71 -0.06 2.18
C GLU A 90 6.87 -0.63 1.04
N LYS A 91 5.78 -1.33 1.38
CA LYS A 91 4.88 -1.94 0.39
C LYS A 91 4.03 -0.88 -0.31
N ALA A 92 3.64 0.18 0.39
CA ALA A 92 3.00 1.34 -0.19
C ALA A 92 3.93 2.07 -1.19
N ASP A 93 5.20 2.28 -0.81
CA ASP A 93 6.20 2.95 -1.67
C ASP A 93 6.49 2.10 -2.92
N ARG A 94 6.61 0.78 -2.77
CA ARG A 94 6.77 -0.15 -3.89
C ARG A 94 5.55 -0.17 -4.80
N MET A 95 4.34 -0.21 -4.23
CA MET A 95 3.10 -0.15 -4.99
C MET A 95 3.08 1.16 -5.81
N GLN A 96 3.41 2.29 -5.20
CA GLN A 96 3.46 3.59 -5.88
C GLN A 96 4.41 3.56 -7.08
N THR A 97 5.63 3.04 -6.89
CA THR A 97 6.63 2.88 -7.96
C THR A 97 6.11 2.00 -9.10
N ASP A 98 5.56 0.82 -8.77
CA ASP A 98 4.99 -0.10 -9.78
C ASP A 98 3.82 0.54 -10.55
N GLY A 99 3.03 1.40 -9.90
CA GLY A 99 1.94 2.16 -10.51
C GLY A 99 2.43 3.25 -11.45
N ASP A 100 3.44 4.03 -11.04
CA ASP A 100 4.04 5.07 -11.86
C ASP A 100 4.67 4.49 -13.15
N ASP A 101 5.40 3.37 -13.01
CA ASP A 101 5.94 2.62 -14.15
C ASP A 101 4.84 2.13 -15.10
N TYR A 102 3.75 1.59 -14.54
CA TYR A 102 2.61 1.11 -15.32
C TYR A 102 1.99 2.22 -16.17
N PHE A 103 1.70 3.38 -15.56
CA PHE A 103 1.05 4.49 -16.26
C PHE A 103 1.99 5.22 -17.23
N ALA A 104 3.29 5.26 -16.96
CA ALA A 104 4.29 5.80 -17.87
C ALA A 104 4.40 4.94 -19.13
N GLU A 105 4.41 3.61 -18.99
CA GLU A 105 4.48 2.73 -20.16
C GLU A 105 3.17 2.74 -20.95
N TRP A 106 2.01 2.80 -20.28
CA TRP A 106 0.73 2.95 -20.98
C TRP A 106 0.68 4.25 -21.80
N GLU A 107 1.24 5.35 -21.30
CA GLU A 107 1.31 6.62 -22.03
C GLU A 107 2.11 6.52 -23.34
N LYS A 108 3.23 5.80 -23.32
CA LYS A 108 4.03 5.55 -24.53
C LYS A 108 3.24 4.76 -25.56
N GLU A 109 2.59 3.67 -25.14
CA GLU A 109 1.81 2.82 -26.03
C GLU A 109 0.61 3.55 -26.64
N VAL A 110 -0.02 4.46 -25.89
CA VAL A 110 -1.06 5.36 -26.42
C VAL A 110 -0.50 6.26 -27.53
N GLY A 111 0.75 6.70 -27.39
CA GLY A 111 1.49 7.45 -28.39
C GLY A 111 1.56 6.76 -29.75
N ASP A 112 1.61 5.43 -29.75
CA ASP A 112 1.77 4.60 -30.94
C ASP A 112 0.43 4.21 -31.61
N ILE A 113 -0.73 4.52 -31.00
CA ILE A 113 -2.05 4.17 -31.53
C ILE A 113 -2.43 5.05 -32.72
N ALA A 114 -2.37 4.53 -33.94
CA ALA A 114 -2.69 5.32 -35.15
C ALA A 114 -4.15 5.80 -35.23
N ASN A 115 -5.12 5.02 -34.72
CA ASN A 115 -6.52 5.39 -34.75
C ASN A 115 -6.85 6.42 -33.65
N GLU A 116 -7.36 7.60 -34.04
CA GLU A 116 -7.61 8.71 -33.11
C GLU A 116 -8.68 8.39 -32.05
N ASP A 117 -9.76 7.72 -32.43
CA ASP A 117 -10.83 7.34 -31.49
C ASP A 117 -10.31 6.38 -30.41
N ILE A 118 -9.56 5.34 -30.82
CA ILE A 118 -8.95 4.37 -29.90
C ILE A 118 -7.90 5.05 -29.02
N ARG A 119 -7.12 5.98 -29.58
CA ARG A 119 -6.14 6.77 -28.81
C ARG A 119 -6.84 7.62 -27.74
N SER A 120 -7.94 8.29 -28.07
CA SER A 120 -8.73 9.06 -27.11
C SER A 120 -9.28 8.16 -26.01
N MET A 121 -9.95 7.06 -26.37
CA MET A 121 -10.51 6.10 -25.41
C MET A 121 -9.46 5.56 -24.43
N SER A 122 -8.28 5.20 -24.94
CA SER A 122 -7.19 4.69 -24.10
C SER A 122 -6.59 5.79 -23.22
N THR A 123 -6.53 7.03 -23.71
CA THR A 123 -6.06 8.18 -22.93
C THR A 123 -6.99 8.45 -21.75
N ASP A 124 -8.30 8.54 -22.01
CA ASP A 124 -9.31 8.81 -20.99
C ASP A 124 -9.28 7.75 -19.90
N ARG A 125 -9.20 6.48 -20.31
CA ARG A 125 -9.11 5.36 -19.38
C ARG A 125 -7.86 5.39 -18.51
N ARG A 126 -6.71 5.71 -19.09
CA ARG A 126 -5.44 5.85 -18.36
C ARG A 126 -5.53 6.97 -17.32
N VAL A 127 -6.07 8.14 -17.70
CA VAL A 127 -6.24 9.30 -16.81
C VAL A 127 -7.16 8.96 -15.63
N GLU A 128 -8.29 8.33 -15.90
CA GLU A 128 -9.24 7.87 -14.86
C GLU A 128 -8.56 6.97 -13.83
N LEU A 129 -7.87 5.92 -14.29
CA LEU A 129 -7.22 4.95 -13.40
C LEU A 129 -6.04 5.56 -12.64
N LYS A 130 -5.26 6.44 -13.27
CA LYS A 130 -4.15 7.14 -12.62
C LYS A 130 -4.64 8.05 -11.49
N ALA A 131 -5.78 8.71 -11.67
CA ALA A 131 -6.39 9.53 -10.62
C ALA A 131 -6.78 8.67 -9.40
N ARG A 132 -7.46 7.54 -9.62
CA ARG A 132 -7.84 6.60 -8.55
C ARG A 132 -6.62 6.01 -7.82
N PHE A 133 -5.54 5.73 -8.55
CA PHE A 133 -4.28 5.28 -7.97
C PHE A 133 -3.62 6.35 -7.07
N LYS A 134 -3.65 7.61 -7.50
CA LYS A 134 -3.16 8.75 -6.70
C LYS A 134 -3.96 8.93 -5.40
N GLU A 135 -5.28 8.71 -5.43
CA GLU A 135 -6.11 8.74 -4.23
C GLU A 135 -5.67 7.67 -3.22
N ILE A 136 -5.43 6.43 -3.68
CA ILE A 136 -4.91 5.34 -2.84
C ILE A 136 -3.56 5.73 -2.21
N SER A 137 -2.63 6.28 -3.01
CA SER A 137 -1.32 6.73 -2.53
C SER A 137 -1.44 7.84 -1.46
N THR A 138 -2.41 8.73 -1.64
CA THR A 138 -2.72 9.78 -0.66
C THR A 138 -3.27 9.18 0.63
N SER A 139 -4.16 8.19 0.54
CA SER A 139 -4.67 7.46 1.71
C SER A 139 -3.58 6.69 2.45
N PHE A 140 -2.62 6.07 1.76
CA PHE A 140 -1.45 5.46 2.41
C PHE A 140 -0.64 6.48 3.22
N THR A 141 -0.38 7.66 2.66
CA THR A 141 0.31 8.75 3.40
C THR A 141 -0.45 9.13 4.67
N LYS A 142 -1.79 9.22 4.61
CA LYS A 142 -2.63 9.52 5.77
C LYS A 142 -2.56 8.43 6.84
N VAL A 143 -2.68 7.17 6.43
CA VAL A 143 -2.55 6.00 7.32
C VAL A 143 -1.18 6.00 8.01
N LYS A 144 -0.09 6.18 7.25
CA LYS A 144 1.28 6.28 7.79
C LYS A 144 1.42 7.40 8.82
N ALA A 145 0.86 8.57 8.53
CA ALA A 145 0.88 9.70 9.45
C ALA A 145 0.06 9.45 10.73
N ALA A 146 -1.07 8.73 10.61
CA ALA A 146 -1.94 8.40 11.73
C ALA A 146 -1.36 7.32 12.67
N TYR A 147 -0.48 6.44 12.18
CA TYR A 147 0.27 5.51 13.05
C TYR A 147 1.21 6.23 14.03
N ALA A 148 1.83 7.34 13.63
CA ALA A 148 2.84 8.02 14.43
C ALA A 148 2.37 8.45 15.84
N PRO A 149 1.23 9.16 16.02
CA PRO A 149 0.76 9.53 17.35
C PRO A 149 0.35 8.32 18.20
N VAL A 150 -0.24 7.28 17.59
CA VAL A 150 -0.62 6.04 18.30
C VAL A 150 0.61 5.33 18.84
N LEU A 151 1.61 5.09 17.98
CA LEU A 151 2.86 4.44 18.38
C LEU A 151 3.64 5.26 19.40
N SER A 152 3.56 6.59 19.35
CA SER A 152 4.17 7.47 20.36
C SER A 152 3.52 7.26 21.72
N ASP A 153 2.20 7.36 21.82
CA ASP A 153 1.47 7.20 23.09
C ASP A 153 1.71 5.79 23.68
N LEU A 154 1.66 4.74 22.84
CA LEU A 154 1.94 3.36 23.28
C LEU A 154 3.39 3.18 23.75
N SER A 155 4.36 3.84 23.11
CA SER A 155 5.77 3.80 23.54
C SER A 155 5.98 4.50 24.87
N ASP A 156 5.27 5.59 25.14
CA ASP A 156 5.36 6.29 26.42
C ASP A 156 4.73 5.47 27.55
N ILE A 157 3.63 4.77 27.27
CA ILE A 157 3.05 3.78 28.18
C ILE A 157 4.05 2.67 28.49
N GLU A 158 4.64 2.05 27.47
CA GLU A 158 5.66 0.99 27.61
C GLU A 158 6.81 1.46 28.51
N ARG A 159 7.39 2.63 28.24
CA ARG A 159 8.49 3.18 29.05
C ARG A 159 8.08 3.48 30.48
N HIS A 160 6.88 4.03 30.70
CA HIS A 160 6.41 4.35 32.04
C HIS A 160 6.26 3.07 32.88
N LEU A 161 5.56 2.07 32.34
CA LEU A 161 5.30 0.81 33.03
C LEU A 161 6.56 -0.07 33.16
N GLY A 162 7.51 0.07 32.25
CA GLY A 162 8.83 -0.57 32.38
C GLY A 162 9.64 -0.08 33.58
N ASN A 163 9.35 1.12 34.11
CA ASN A 163 9.99 1.66 35.32
C ASN A 163 9.15 1.41 36.58
N ASP A 164 7.83 1.48 36.47
CA ASP A 164 6.89 1.31 37.58
C ASP A 164 5.71 0.45 37.13
N LEU A 165 5.80 -0.85 37.43
CA LEU A 165 4.75 -1.83 37.13
C LEU A 165 3.85 -2.08 38.35
N THR A 166 3.39 -1.02 39.00
CA THR A 166 2.44 -1.09 40.12
C THR A 166 1.00 -0.83 39.66
N PRO A 167 -0.02 -1.27 40.42
CA PRO A 167 -1.42 -0.93 40.14
C PRO A 167 -1.69 0.58 40.06
N ALA A 168 -0.92 1.38 40.82
CA ALA A 168 -1.02 2.85 40.79
C ALA A 168 -0.53 3.43 39.46
N ALA A 169 0.60 2.95 38.94
CA ALA A 169 1.12 3.34 37.63
C ALA A 169 0.17 2.91 36.49
N ILE A 170 -0.41 1.71 36.57
CA ILE A 170 -1.45 1.27 35.62
C ILE A 170 -2.65 2.22 35.63
N THR A 171 -3.08 2.66 36.81
CA THR A 171 -4.18 3.65 36.91
C THR A 171 -3.78 4.98 36.29
N ALA A 172 -2.54 5.43 36.49
CA ALA A 172 -2.03 6.71 36.01
C ALA A 172 -1.98 6.82 34.48
N ILE A 173 -1.75 5.72 33.76
CA ILE A 173 -1.71 5.72 32.28
C ILE A 173 -3.10 5.77 31.61
N THR A 174 -4.19 5.52 32.35
CA THR A 174 -5.55 5.38 31.78
C THR A 174 -5.93 6.49 30.80
N PRO A 175 -5.69 7.79 31.08
CA PRO A 175 -6.02 8.86 30.13
C PRO A 175 -5.26 8.76 28.80
N VAL A 176 -3.99 8.33 28.84
CA VAL A 176 -3.16 8.13 27.65
C VAL A 176 -3.58 6.87 26.90
N ALA A 177 -3.87 5.79 27.61
CA ALA A 177 -4.41 4.55 27.02
C ALA A 177 -5.74 4.79 26.30
N ASP A 178 -6.64 5.58 26.89
CA ASP A 178 -7.91 5.97 26.29
C ASP A 178 -7.73 6.84 25.04
N LYS A 179 -6.74 7.74 25.04
CA LYS A 179 -6.37 8.53 23.86
C LYS A 179 -5.83 7.63 22.74
N ALA A 180 -4.89 6.75 23.06
CA ALA A 180 -4.32 5.79 22.11
C ALA A 180 -5.42 4.92 21.48
N ARG A 181 -6.39 4.45 22.29
CA ARG A 181 -7.55 3.68 21.81
C ARG A 181 -8.38 4.45 20.78
N ARG A 182 -8.75 5.70 21.07
CA ARG A 182 -9.51 6.53 20.12
C ARG A 182 -8.75 6.75 18.81
N SER A 183 -7.45 7.03 18.89
CA SER A 183 -6.62 7.20 17.69
C SER A 183 -6.45 5.90 16.91
N ALA A 184 -6.40 4.74 17.59
CA ALA A 184 -6.40 3.44 16.94
C ALA A 184 -7.74 3.15 16.23
N ASP A 185 -8.88 3.52 16.84
CA ASP A 185 -10.21 3.41 16.22
C ASP A 185 -10.32 4.26 14.94
N ASP A 186 -9.83 5.50 14.99
CA ASP A 186 -9.79 6.39 13.82
C ASP A 186 -8.91 5.78 12.70
N LEU A 187 -7.74 5.25 13.07
CA LEU A 187 -6.83 4.58 12.14
C LEU A 187 -7.46 3.31 11.52
N ARG A 188 -8.26 2.56 12.29
CA ARG A 188 -9.01 1.40 11.80
C ARG A 188 -10.04 1.79 10.72
N ILE A 189 -10.70 2.93 10.89
CA ILE A 189 -11.63 3.47 9.89
C ILE A 189 -10.87 3.82 8.60
N GLU A 190 -9.76 4.53 8.71
CA GLU A 190 -8.94 4.94 7.55
C GLU A 190 -8.34 3.74 6.80
N THR A 191 -7.82 2.75 7.51
CA THR A 191 -7.26 1.52 6.93
C THR A 191 -8.34 0.68 6.24
N THR A 192 -9.54 0.57 6.82
CA THR A 192 -10.69 -0.10 6.19
C THR A 192 -11.10 0.60 4.88
N ALA A 193 -11.18 1.93 4.90
CA ALA A 193 -11.51 2.72 3.71
C ALA A 193 -10.43 2.59 2.63
N LEU A 194 -9.15 2.55 3.01
CA LEU A 194 -8.03 2.33 2.09
C LEU A 194 -8.11 0.93 1.44
N SER A 195 -8.30 -0.13 2.22
CA SER A 195 -8.44 -1.49 1.70
C SER A 195 -9.60 -1.61 0.70
N ALA A 196 -10.75 -0.99 1.00
CA ALA A 196 -11.89 -0.95 0.08
C ALA A 196 -11.60 -0.21 -1.23
N ARG A 197 -10.86 0.91 -1.18
CA ARG A 197 -10.44 1.64 -2.40
C ARG A 197 -9.49 0.79 -3.26
N ILE A 198 -8.56 0.09 -2.63
CA ILE A 198 -7.65 -0.82 -3.32
C ILE A 198 -8.42 -1.94 -4.00
N ASP A 199 -9.33 -2.60 -3.28
CA ASP A 199 -10.15 -3.69 -3.82
C ASP A 199 -10.98 -3.24 -5.03
N ASN A 200 -11.57 -2.05 -4.94
CA ASN A 200 -12.31 -1.46 -6.03
C ASN A 200 -11.43 -1.19 -7.27
N LEU A 201 -10.20 -0.70 -7.10
CA LEU A 201 -9.28 -0.47 -8.22
C LEU A 201 -8.77 -1.79 -8.82
N VAL A 202 -8.37 -2.75 -7.99
CA VAL A 202 -7.93 -4.09 -8.43
C VAL A 202 -9.01 -4.77 -9.25
N ALA A 203 -10.28 -4.75 -8.81
CA ALA A 203 -11.40 -5.30 -9.56
C ALA A 203 -11.62 -4.61 -10.92
N THR A 204 -11.19 -3.35 -11.05
CA THR A 204 -11.30 -2.58 -12.30
C THR A 204 -10.14 -2.87 -13.28
N LEU A 205 -8.99 -3.34 -12.78
CA LEU A 205 -7.80 -3.67 -13.56
C LEU A 205 -7.72 -5.15 -13.95
N ALA A 206 -8.45 -6.03 -13.24
CA ALA A 206 -8.53 -7.44 -13.56
C ALA A 206 -8.94 -7.62 -15.03
N PRO A 207 -8.20 -8.42 -15.83
CA PRO A 207 -8.67 -8.80 -17.15
C PRO A 207 -10.06 -9.39 -17.00
N GLY A 208 -10.99 -9.09 -17.91
CA GLY A 208 -12.34 -9.63 -17.87
C GLY A 208 -12.32 -11.15 -17.83
N GLU A 209 -12.35 -11.73 -16.64
CA GLU A 209 -12.63 -13.14 -16.42
C GLU A 209 -14.09 -13.30 -16.83
N ARG A 210 -14.32 -14.09 -17.89
CA ARG A 210 -15.67 -14.42 -18.34
C ARG A 210 -16.41 -14.99 -17.12
N ARG A 211 -17.47 -14.30 -16.71
CA ARG A 211 -18.48 -14.86 -15.80
C ARG A 211 -19.15 -16.05 -16.46
#